data_AF-V4HJ02-F1
#
_entry.id   AF-V4HJ02-F1
#
_cell.length_a   1.000
_cell.length_b   1.000
_cell.length_c   1.000
_cell.angle_alpha   90.00
_cell.angle_beta   90.00
_cell.angle_gamma   90.00
#
_symmetry.space_group_name_H-M   'P 1'
#
loop_
_entity.id
_entity.type
_entity.pdbx_description
1 polymer ?
#
loop_
_entity_poly.entity_id
_entity_poly.type
_entity_poly.pdbx_seq_one_letter_code
_entity_poly.pdbx_strand_id
1 'polypeptide(L)'
;MFVGLVARLYGLGARSMHFDEARVGYWTLRYLETGYYAYRPIVHGPFLELATAPVLDALGPSDFAVRLLPALLGACLPLAALGFRDALDDAETVALAGFLAVNPLLLLFSRFFRADVPLATFAFGAVALGYRGFRTGRRRDLIAAGPLAGLALTTKENALVYLLCVAGAAGVALAVLRLRGRRRGGRVDPGTTAAAREPRGP
;
A
#
# COMPACT_ATOMS: atom_id res chain seq x y z
N MET A 1 -1.53 13.79 10.41
CA MET A 1 -1.17 12.43 10.87
C MET A 1 -1.58 12.17 12.31
N PHE A 2 -1.20 13.03 13.28
CA PHE A 2 -1.56 12.85 14.70
C PHE A 2 -3.06 12.63 14.94
N VAL A 3 -3.92 13.46 14.35
CA VAL A 3 -5.39 13.32 14.46
C VAL A 3 -5.86 11.92 14.00
N GLY A 4 -5.32 11.43 12.89
CA GLY A 4 -5.66 10.11 12.36
C GLY A 4 -5.18 8.95 13.25
N LEU A 5 -4.04 9.12 13.95
CA LEU A 5 -3.57 8.16 14.95
C LEU A 5 -4.50 8.14 16.17
N VAL A 6 -4.80 9.32 16.73
CA VAL A 6 -5.70 9.46 17.88
C VAL A 6 -7.07 8.87 17.57
N ALA A 7 -7.64 9.17 16.39
CA ALA A 7 -8.92 8.64 15.96
C ALA A 7 -8.93 7.10 15.82
N ARG A 8 -7.79 6.47 15.53
CA ARG A 8 -7.66 5.00 15.47
C ARG A 8 -7.55 4.37 16.85
N LEU A 9 -6.89 5.03 17.79
CA LEU A 9 -6.66 4.49 19.14
C LEU A 9 -7.80 4.79 20.13
N TYR A 10 -8.54 5.88 19.92
CA TYR A 10 -9.58 6.34 20.83
C TYR A 10 -10.69 5.29 20.99
N GLY A 11 -10.86 4.73 22.20
CA GLY A 11 -11.87 3.71 22.46
C GLY A 11 -11.71 2.44 21.62
N LEU A 12 -10.49 2.07 21.25
CA LEU A 12 -10.21 0.92 20.37
C LEU A 12 -10.73 -0.42 20.92
N GLY A 13 -10.71 -0.58 22.24
CA GLY A 13 -11.28 -1.74 22.95
C GLY A 13 -12.72 -1.57 23.43
N ALA A 14 -13.41 -0.46 23.08
CA ALA A 14 -14.71 -0.14 23.68
C ALA A 14 -15.88 -1.00 23.17
N ARG A 15 -15.70 -1.70 22.04
CA ARG A 15 -16.71 -2.57 21.44
C ARG A 15 -16.28 -4.02 21.49
N SER A 16 -17.24 -4.92 21.68
CA SER A 16 -17.02 -6.36 21.56
C SER A 16 -16.46 -6.75 20.19
N MET A 17 -15.72 -7.84 20.15
CA MET A 17 -15.26 -8.44 18.90
C MET A 17 -16.40 -8.82 17.96
N HIS A 18 -16.22 -8.46 16.69
CA HIS A 18 -17.00 -9.06 15.62
C HIS A 18 -16.56 -10.51 15.39
N PHE A 19 -17.44 -11.35 14.85
CA PHE A 19 -17.16 -12.77 14.63
C PHE A 19 -15.89 -13.02 13.79
N ASP A 20 -15.65 -12.22 12.74
CA ASP A 20 -14.42 -12.32 11.95
C ASP A 20 -13.16 -11.99 12.76
N GLU A 21 -13.23 -11.05 13.70
CA GLU A 21 -12.09 -10.70 14.58
C GLU A 21 -11.81 -11.83 15.55
N ALA A 22 -12.87 -12.37 16.17
CA ALA A 22 -12.77 -13.44 17.15
C ALA A 22 -12.14 -14.72 16.57
N ARG A 23 -12.44 -15.05 15.30
CA ARG A 23 -11.83 -16.20 14.61
C ARG A 23 -10.31 -16.09 14.53
N VAL A 24 -9.79 -14.94 14.09
CA VAL A 24 -8.34 -14.71 14.00
C VAL A 24 -7.74 -14.62 15.41
N GLY A 25 -8.43 -13.95 16.33
CA GLY A 25 -8.01 -13.81 17.73
C GLY A 25 -7.86 -15.16 18.43
N TYR A 26 -8.81 -16.08 18.22
CA TYR A 26 -8.75 -17.44 18.76
C TYR A 26 -7.47 -18.16 18.32
N TRP A 27 -7.16 -18.18 17.03
CA TRP A 27 -5.95 -18.85 16.55
C TRP A 27 -4.66 -18.16 17.01
N THR A 28 -4.68 -16.84 17.14
CA THR A 28 -3.57 -16.07 17.73
C THR A 28 -3.30 -16.50 19.17
N LEU A 29 -4.34 -16.65 19.99
CA LEU A 29 -4.21 -17.14 21.37
C LEU A 29 -3.75 -18.59 21.42
N ARG A 30 -4.27 -19.47 20.57
CA ARG A 30 -3.83 -20.86 20.49
C ARG A 30 -2.35 -20.97 20.10
N TYR A 31 -1.89 -20.14 19.16
CA TYR A 31 -0.49 -20.05 18.82
C TYR A 31 0.35 -19.57 20.01
N LEU A 32 -0.10 -18.54 20.73
CA LEU A 32 0.59 -18.04 21.92
C LEU A 32 0.70 -19.09 23.04
N GLU A 33 -0.38 -19.85 23.27
CA GLU A 33 -0.44 -20.90 24.31
C GLU A 33 0.42 -22.13 24.00
N THR A 34 0.51 -22.50 22.71
CA THR A 34 1.08 -23.81 22.30
C THR A 34 2.37 -23.71 21.52
N GLY A 35 2.71 -22.53 20.99
CA GLY A 35 3.79 -22.33 20.01
C GLY A 35 3.53 -22.98 18.64
N TYR A 36 2.41 -23.69 18.47
CA TYR A 36 2.10 -24.43 17.26
C TYR A 36 1.34 -23.55 16.26
N TYR A 37 1.90 -23.41 15.07
CA TYR A 37 1.28 -22.73 13.94
C TYR A 37 0.93 -23.73 12.84
N ALA A 38 -0.28 -23.62 12.29
CA ALA A 38 -0.70 -24.32 11.09
C ALA A 38 -1.45 -23.35 10.18
N TYR A 39 -1.12 -23.36 8.89
CA TYR A 39 -1.80 -22.50 7.93
C TYR A 39 -3.28 -22.87 7.81
N ARG A 40 -4.13 -21.84 7.87
CA ARG A 40 -5.58 -21.96 7.88
C ARG A 40 -6.18 -20.93 6.91
N PRO A 41 -6.60 -21.34 5.70
CA PRO A 41 -7.23 -20.43 4.73
C PRO A 41 -8.43 -19.68 5.28
N ILE A 42 -9.13 -20.27 6.27
CA ILE A 42 -10.27 -19.64 6.95
C ILE A 42 -9.89 -18.38 7.74
N VAL A 43 -8.62 -18.14 8.07
CA VAL A 43 -8.17 -16.91 8.76
C VAL A 43 -7.16 -16.09 7.95
N HIS A 44 -7.04 -16.38 6.66
CA HIS A 44 -6.12 -15.73 5.73
C HIS A 44 -4.64 -15.97 6.06
N GLY A 45 -3.76 -15.08 5.63
CA GLY A 45 -2.33 -15.24 5.73
C GLY A 45 -1.81 -15.14 7.18
N PRO A 46 -0.58 -15.65 7.43
CA PRO A 46 0.01 -15.75 8.76
C PRO A 46 0.21 -14.42 9.49
N PHE A 47 0.26 -13.29 8.77
CA PHE A 47 0.80 -12.04 9.30
C PHE A 47 0.13 -11.60 10.60
N LEU A 48 -1.20 -11.51 10.61
CA LEU A 48 -1.91 -11.01 11.78
C LEU A 48 -1.77 -11.91 12.99
N GLU A 49 -1.87 -13.23 12.79
CA GLU A 49 -1.74 -14.21 13.87
C GLU A 49 -0.34 -14.12 14.50
N LEU A 50 0.70 -14.24 13.69
CA LEU A 50 2.08 -14.28 14.17
C LEU A 50 2.56 -12.92 14.70
N ALA A 51 2.19 -11.81 14.06
CA ALA A 51 2.65 -10.48 14.46
C ALA A 51 1.89 -9.93 15.68
N THR A 52 0.68 -10.42 15.96
CA THR A 52 -0.12 -9.95 17.10
C THR A 52 0.11 -10.78 18.36
N ALA A 53 0.51 -12.05 18.23
CA ALA A 53 0.86 -12.88 19.37
C ALA A 53 1.82 -12.22 20.39
N PRO A 54 2.97 -11.61 20.00
CA PRO A 54 3.85 -10.94 20.95
C PRO A 54 3.22 -9.69 21.59
N VAL A 55 2.26 -9.05 20.92
CA VAL A 55 1.52 -7.92 21.49
C VAL A 55 0.58 -8.40 22.59
N LEU A 56 -0.08 -9.55 22.40
CA LEU A 56 -0.95 -10.16 23.40
C LEU A 56 -0.16 -10.72 24.58
N ASP A 57 1.04 -11.27 24.33
CA ASP A 57 1.95 -11.72 25.39
C ASP A 57 2.37 -10.56 26.31
N ALA A 58 2.75 -9.43 25.71
CA ALA A 58 3.24 -8.27 26.45
C ALA A 58 2.13 -7.47 27.17
N LEU A 59 0.95 -7.34 26.57
CA LEU A 59 -0.13 -6.47 27.09
C LEU A 59 -1.28 -7.24 27.75
N GLY A 60 -1.30 -8.57 27.61
CA GLY A 60 -2.41 -9.41 27.99
C GLY A 60 -3.53 -9.45 26.92
N PRO A 61 -4.28 -10.57 26.82
CA PRO A 61 -5.42 -10.69 25.93
C PRO A 61 -6.51 -9.65 26.23
N SER A 62 -6.80 -8.77 25.28
CA SER A 62 -7.90 -7.80 25.36
C SER A 62 -8.33 -7.32 23.98
N ASP A 63 -9.56 -6.80 23.88
CA ASP A 63 -10.10 -6.17 22.67
C ASP A 63 -9.25 -4.97 22.20
N PHE A 64 -8.57 -4.29 23.13
CA PHE A 64 -7.61 -3.24 22.80
C PHE A 64 -6.33 -3.82 22.19
N ALA A 65 -5.68 -4.76 22.88
CA ALA A 65 -4.36 -5.27 22.51
C ALA A 65 -4.37 -5.94 21.13
N VAL A 66 -5.39 -6.74 20.86
CA VAL A 66 -5.53 -7.45 19.57
C VAL A 66 -5.71 -6.50 18.38
N ARG A 67 -6.37 -5.34 18.58
CA ARG A 67 -6.62 -4.35 17.53
C ARG A 67 -5.51 -3.31 17.43
N LEU A 68 -4.56 -3.31 18.36
CA LEU A 68 -3.50 -2.30 18.41
C LEU A 68 -2.64 -2.35 17.14
N LEU A 69 -2.21 -3.53 16.72
CA LEU A 69 -1.38 -3.70 15.53
C LEU A 69 -2.03 -3.16 14.24
N PRO A 70 -3.26 -3.58 13.84
CA PRO A 70 -3.89 -3.03 12.64
C PRO A 70 -4.19 -1.52 12.76
N ALA A 71 -4.47 -1.01 13.96
CA ALA A 71 -4.67 0.43 14.17
C ALA A 71 -3.38 1.22 13.93
N LEU A 72 -2.24 0.73 14.42
CA LEU A 72 -0.93 1.35 14.20
C LEU A 72 -0.50 1.27 12.73
N LEU A 73 -0.68 0.12 12.07
CA LEU A 73 -0.41 -0.01 10.64
C LEU A 73 -1.28 0.94 9.81
N GLY A 74 -2.58 1.01 10.11
CA GLY A 74 -3.49 1.96 9.47
C GLY A 74 -3.10 3.42 9.70
N ALA A 75 -2.49 3.75 10.84
CA ALA A 75 -1.97 5.09 11.13
C ALA A 75 -0.69 5.42 10.35
N CYS A 76 0.06 4.40 9.91
CA CYS A 76 1.23 4.54 9.05
C CYS A 76 0.88 4.73 7.56
N LEU A 77 -0.31 4.29 7.11
CA LEU A 77 -0.73 4.39 5.70
C LEU A 77 -0.55 5.80 5.08
N PRO A 78 -0.86 6.92 5.77
CA PRO A 78 -0.63 8.27 5.22
C PRO A 78 0.83 8.56 4.87
N LEU A 79 1.81 7.85 5.45
CA LEU A 79 3.24 8.04 5.14
C LEU A 79 3.56 7.61 3.71
N ALA A 80 2.74 6.75 3.10
CA ALA A 80 2.90 6.35 1.71
C ALA A 80 2.79 7.55 0.75
N ALA A 81 2.07 8.62 1.11
CA ALA A 81 2.00 9.84 0.32
C ALA A 81 3.40 10.46 0.07
N LEU A 82 4.32 10.34 1.03
CA LEU A 82 5.69 10.85 0.92
C LEU A 82 6.53 10.10 -0.11
N GLY A 83 6.13 8.88 -0.51
CA GLY A 83 6.76 8.19 -1.63
C GLY A 83 6.41 8.81 -2.98
N PHE A 84 5.31 9.56 -3.08
CA PHE A 84 4.85 10.23 -4.30
C PHE A 84 5.22 11.72 -4.38
N ARG A 85 5.89 12.27 -3.36
CA ARG A 85 6.27 13.70 -3.25
C ARG A 85 7.06 14.28 -4.42
N ASP A 86 7.62 13.41 -5.25
CA ASP A 86 8.43 13.84 -6.37
C ASP A 86 7.66 13.77 -7.71
N ALA A 87 6.37 13.44 -7.64
CA ALA A 87 5.40 13.40 -8.72
C ALA A 87 4.13 14.20 -8.42
N LEU A 88 3.92 14.54 -7.14
CA LEU A 88 2.86 15.37 -6.61
C LEU A 88 3.51 16.63 -6.02
N ASP A 89 2.85 17.77 -6.18
CA ASP A 89 3.26 18.99 -5.48
C ASP A 89 3.00 18.88 -3.97
N ASP A 90 3.51 19.83 -3.18
CA ASP A 90 3.36 19.82 -1.71
C ASP A 90 1.89 19.79 -1.28
N ALA A 91 1.04 20.58 -1.94
CA ALA A 91 -0.39 20.63 -1.65
C ALA A 91 -1.08 19.30 -1.95
N GLU A 92 -0.75 18.65 -3.06
CA GLU A 92 -1.30 17.35 -3.46
C GLU A 92 -0.82 16.23 -2.52
N THR A 93 0.45 16.29 -2.11
CA THR A 93 1.03 15.35 -1.14
C THR A 93 0.33 15.46 0.21
N VAL A 94 0.10 16.69 0.69
CA VAL A 94 -0.64 16.96 1.92
C VAL A 94 -2.11 16.52 1.79
N ALA A 95 -2.75 16.78 0.65
CA ALA A 95 -4.12 16.37 0.39
C ALA A 95 -4.26 14.83 0.39
N LEU A 96 -3.35 14.11 -0.26
CA LEU A 96 -3.32 12.65 -0.26
C LEU A 96 -3.07 12.09 1.14
N ALA A 97 -2.09 12.63 1.86
CA ALA A 97 -1.81 12.23 3.24
C ALA A 97 -3.02 12.50 4.16
N GLY A 98 -3.67 13.65 4.00
CA GLY A 98 -4.89 14.03 4.72
C GLY A 98 -6.03 13.06 4.44
N PHE A 99 -6.30 12.79 3.16
CA PHE A 99 -7.30 11.82 2.72
C PHE A 99 -7.06 10.45 3.36
N LEU A 100 -5.84 9.90 3.25
CA LEU A 100 -5.51 8.60 3.85
C LEU A 100 -5.59 8.60 5.39
N ALA A 101 -5.33 9.74 6.02
CA ALA A 101 -5.33 9.86 7.48
C ALA A 101 -6.73 9.88 8.08
N VAL A 102 -7.68 10.57 7.44
CA VAL A 102 -9.01 10.86 8.02
C VAL A 102 -10.18 10.27 7.23
N ASN A 103 -9.92 9.53 6.15
CA ASN A 103 -10.97 8.82 5.43
C ASN A 103 -11.75 7.89 6.39
N PRO A 104 -13.10 8.00 6.44
CA PRO A 104 -13.90 7.28 7.42
C PRO A 104 -13.84 5.76 7.25
N LEU A 105 -13.70 5.25 6.03
CA LEU A 105 -13.55 3.81 5.78
C LEU A 105 -12.19 3.31 6.29
N LEU A 106 -11.12 4.05 6.00
CA LEU A 106 -9.78 3.68 6.49
C LEU A 106 -9.70 3.74 8.02
N LEU A 107 -10.31 4.75 8.64
CA LEU A 107 -10.43 4.84 10.09
C LEU A 107 -11.22 3.65 10.65
N LEU A 108 -12.40 3.37 10.09
CA LEU A 108 -13.26 2.28 10.54
C LEU A 108 -12.53 0.93 10.44
N PHE A 109 -12.05 0.56 9.26
CA PHE A 109 -11.44 -0.77 9.04
C PHE A 109 -10.09 -0.93 9.74
N SER A 110 -9.36 0.15 10.02
CA SER A 110 -8.10 0.05 10.79
C SER A 110 -8.33 -0.28 12.27
N ARG A 111 -9.58 -0.17 12.75
CA ARG A 111 -9.99 -0.52 14.12
C ARG A 111 -10.60 -1.92 14.22
N PHE A 112 -10.47 -2.74 13.17
CA PHE A 112 -10.83 -4.15 13.20
C PHE A 112 -9.59 -5.02 13.15
N PHE A 113 -9.62 -6.14 13.88
CA PHE A 113 -8.59 -7.17 13.80
C PHE A 113 -8.73 -7.98 12.50
N ARG A 114 -8.34 -7.36 11.38
CA ARG A 114 -8.48 -7.91 10.02
C ARG A 114 -7.29 -7.55 9.12
N ALA A 115 -7.05 -8.40 8.12
CA ALA A 115 -5.91 -8.32 7.18
C ALA A 115 -5.97 -7.17 6.19
N ASP A 116 -7.15 -6.57 5.96
CA ASP A 116 -7.36 -5.66 4.84
C ASP A 116 -6.54 -4.35 4.97
N VAL A 117 -6.47 -3.76 6.16
CA VAL A 117 -5.68 -2.53 6.39
C VAL A 117 -4.17 -2.77 6.47
N PRO A 118 -3.67 -3.82 7.18
CA PRO A 118 -2.28 -4.24 7.06
C PRO A 118 -1.86 -4.47 5.60
N LEU A 119 -2.66 -5.21 4.82
CA LEU A 119 -2.42 -5.43 3.39
C LEU A 119 -2.32 -4.11 2.64
N ALA A 120 -3.31 -3.22 2.79
CA ALA A 120 -3.34 -1.94 2.12
C ALA A 120 -2.12 -1.09 2.48
N THR A 121 -1.72 -1.06 3.75
CA THR A 121 -0.55 -0.30 4.25
C THR A 121 0.74 -0.79 3.62
N PHE A 122 0.97 -2.10 3.62
CA PHE A 122 2.16 -2.69 3.04
C PHE A 122 2.19 -2.55 1.51
N ALA A 123 1.07 -2.80 0.83
CA ALA A 123 0.96 -2.67 -0.61
C ALA A 123 1.16 -1.21 -1.06
N PHE A 124 0.49 -0.24 -0.44
CA PHE A 124 0.67 1.18 -0.75
C PHE A 124 2.11 1.63 -0.48
N GLY A 125 2.68 1.24 0.65
CA GLY A 125 4.07 1.56 0.98
C GLY A 125 5.06 0.97 -0.04
N ALA A 126 4.87 -0.29 -0.44
CA ALA A 126 5.69 -0.94 -1.45
C ALA A 126 5.60 -0.23 -2.82
N VAL A 127 4.39 0.13 -3.25
CA VAL A 127 4.18 0.88 -4.50
C VAL A 127 4.80 2.26 -4.43
N ALA A 128 4.61 2.98 -3.33
CA ALA A 128 5.12 4.34 -3.15
C ALA A 128 6.66 4.37 -3.15
N LEU A 129 7.30 3.46 -2.42
CA LEU A 129 8.76 3.35 -2.40
C LEU A 129 9.33 2.78 -3.70
N GLY A 130 8.65 1.81 -4.32
CA GLY A 130 9.00 1.29 -5.64
C GLY A 130 8.98 2.39 -6.68
N TYR A 131 7.89 3.15 -6.76
CA TYR A 131 7.73 4.31 -7.62
C TYR A 131 8.85 5.34 -7.39
N ARG A 132 9.08 5.74 -6.13
CA ARG A 132 10.14 6.70 -5.79
C ARG A 132 11.52 6.18 -6.20
N GLY A 133 11.81 4.91 -5.94
CA GLY A 133 13.06 4.26 -6.26
C GLY A 133 13.33 4.22 -7.77
N PHE A 134 12.32 3.88 -8.58
CA PHE A 134 12.43 3.90 -10.04
C PHE A 134 12.65 5.31 -10.58
N ARG A 135 11.92 6.30 -10.06
CA ARG A 135 11.96 7.68 -10.55
C ARG A 135 13.22 8.43 -10.13
N THR A 136 13.73 8.20 -8.91
CA THR A 136 14.94 8.85 -8.38
C THR A 136 16.24 8.08 -8.60
N GLY A 137 16.16 6.80 -9.02
CA GLY A 137 17.31 5.90 -9.08
C GLY A 137 17.84 5.46 -7.70
N ARG A 138 17.16 5.78 -6.60
CA ARG A 138 17.61 5.47 -5.23
C ARG A 138 17.37 4.00 -4.89
N ARG A 139 18.43 3.20 -4.94
CA ARG A 139 18.39 1.76 -4.60
C ARG A 139 17.79 1.47 -3.23
N ARG A 140 18.03 2.32 -2.23
CA ARG A 140 17.46 2.16 -0.87
C ARG A 140 15.93 2.08 -0.86
N ASP A 141 15.25 2.83 -1.74
CA ASP A 141 13.80 2.84 -1.78
C ASP A 141 13.27 1.55 -2.42
N LEU A 142 13.96 1.05 -3.45
CA LEU A 142 13.65 -0.25 -4.06
C LEU A 142 13.89 -1.41 -3.08
N ILE A 143 14.99 -1.37 -2.34
CA ILE A 143 15.30 -2.36 -1.30
C ILE A 143 14.23 -2.34 -0.21
N ALA A 144 13.79 -1.16 0.23
CA ALA A 144 12.73 -1.03 1.23
C ALA A 144 11.34 -1.47 0.73
N ALA A 145 11.07 -1.36 -0.58
CA ALA A 145 9.81 -1.82 -1.17
C ALA A 145 9.66 -3.36 -1.11
N GLY A 146 10.76 -4.11 -1.21
CA GLY A 146 10.76 -5.58 -1.21
C GLY A 146 10.14 -6.21 0.05
N PRO A 147 10.62 -5.88 1.27
CA PRO A 147 10.04 -6.35 2.52
C PRO A 147 8.57 -5.96 2.68
N LEU A 148 8.17 -4.74 2.28
CA LEU A 148 6.76 -4.34 2.30
C LEU A 148 5.91 -5.20 1.36
N ALA A 149 6.38 -5.49 0.15
CA ALA A 149 5.70 -6.41 -0.75
C ALA A 149 5.62 -7.83 -0.18
N GLY A 150 6.67 -8.31 0.46
CA GLY A 150 6.69 -9.60 1.15
C GLY A 150 5.68 -9.66 2.30
N LEU A 151 5.61 -8.62 3.13
CA LEU A 151 4.62 -8.49 4.20
C LEU A 151 3.19 -8.39 3.66
N ALA A 152 2.98 -7.70 2.53
CA ALA A 152 1.67 -7.68 1.88
C ALA A 152 1.21 -9.11 1.52
N LEU A 153 2.10 -9.95 0.98
CA LEU A 153 1.79 -11.34 0.64
C LEU A 153 1.45 -12.21 1.85
N THR A 154 2.01 -11.92 3.03
CA THR A 154 1.73 -12.70 4.25
C THR A 154 0.41 -12.33 4.92
N THR A 155 -0.27 -11.27 4.47
CA THR A 155 -1.56 -10.85 5.08
C THR A 155 -2.75 -11.64 4.55
N LYS A 156 -2.83 -11.85 3.23
CA LYS A 156 -4.00 -12.46 2.58
C LYS A 156 -3.65 -12.95 1.18
N GLU A 157 -4.30 -14.02 0.76
CA GLU A 157 -4.07 -14.69 -0.52
C GLU A 157 -4.41 -13.78 -1.71
N ASN A 158 -5.36 -12.87 -1.52
CA ASN A 158 -5.74 -11.87 -2.53
C ASN A 158 -4.67 -10.78 -2.76
N ALA A 159 -3.59 -10.73 -1.97
CA ALA A 159 -2.48 -9.80 -2.20
C ALA A 159 -1.89 -9.92 -3.60
N LEU A 160 -1.94 -11.12 -4.20
CA LEU A 160 -1.54 -11.33 -5.60
C LEU A 160 -2.35 -10.48 -6.58
N VAL A 161 -3.64 -10.25 -6.31
CA VAL A 161 -4.49 -9.41 -7.16
C VAL A 161 -3.98 -7.96 -7.13
N TYR A 162 -3.54 -7.46 -5.99
CA TYR A 162 -2.97 -6.11 -5.87
C TYR A 162 -1.70 -5.97 -6.71
N LEU A 163 -0.81 -6.97 -6.66
CA LEU A 163 0.39 -7.01 -7.50
C LEU A 163 0.03 -7.01 -8.99
N LEU A 164 -0.94 -7.82 -9.40
CA LEU A 164 -1.43 -7.85 -10.78
C LEU A 164 -2.03 -6.52 -11.22
N CYS A 165 -2.79 -5.84 -10.36
CA CYS A 165 -3.33 -4.51 -10.64
C CYS A 165 -2.21 -3.48 -10.83
N VAL A 166 -1.18 -3.49 -9.98
CA VAL A 166 -0.02 -2.57 -10.11
C VAL A 166 0.75 -2.86 -11.40
N ALA A 167 1.02 -4.12 -11.71
CA ALA A 167 1.68 -4.52 -12.94
C ALA A 167 0.86 -4.13 -14.18
N GLY A 168 -0.46 -4.33 -14.15
CA GLY A 168 -1.38 -3.92 -15.20
C GLY A 168 -1.40 -2.40 -15.39
N ALA A 169 -1.48 -1.63 -14.31
CA ALA A 169 -1.43 -0.17 -14.35
C ALA A 169 -0.09 0.34 -14.93
N ALA A 170 1.03 -0.25 -14.53
CA ALA A 170 2.34 0.05 -15.11
C ALA A 170 2.39 -0.28 -16.61
N GLY A 171 1.85 -1.43 -17.02
CA GLY A 171 1.76 -1.83 -18.42
C GLY A 171 0.95 -0.85 -19.27
N VAL A 172 -0.20 -0.40 -18.78
CA VAL A 172 -1.04 0.62 -19.44
C VAL A 172 -0.29 1.96 -19.52
N ALA A 173 0.35 2.39 -18.44
CA ALA A 173 1.14 3.64 -18.44
C ALA A 173 2.26 3.60 -19.49
N LEU A 174 3.01 2.50 -19.56
CA LEU A 174 4.05 2.31 -20.57
C LEU A 174 3.49 2.29 -21.99
N ALA A 175 2.33 1.65 -22.22
CA ALA A 175 1.68 1.64 -23.52
C ALA A 175 1.27 3.06 -23.96
N VAL A 176 0.67 3.85 -23.05
CA VAL A 176 0.31 5.25 -23.32
C VAL A 176 1.54 6.10 -23.64
N LEU A 177 2.64 5.94 -22.90
CA LEU A 177 3.89 6.66 -23.15
C LEU A 177 4.48 6.31 -24.52
N ARG A 178 4.48 5.03 -24.90
CA ARG A 178 4.94 4.58 -26.23
C ARG A 178 4.09 5.17 -27.36
N LEU A 179 2.77 5.21 -27.20
CA LEU A 179 1.85 5.79 -28.19
C LEU A 179 2.06 7.31 -28.34
N ARG A 180 2.26 8.03 -27.22
CA ARG A 180 2.57 9.47 -27.24
C ARG A 180 3.92 9.76 -27.91
N GLY A 181 4.94 8.93 -27.66
CA GLY A 181 6.24 9.01 -28.33
C GLY A 181 6.13 8.84 -29.85
N ARG A 182 5.37 7.84 -30.31
CA ARG A 182 5.10 7.63 -31.75
C ARG A 182 4.37 8.81 -32.40
N ARG A 183 3.39 9.41 -31.73
CA ARG A 183 2.67 10.60 -32.24
C ARG A 183 3.56 11.84 -32.35
N ARG A 184 4.53 12.02 -31.45
CA ARG A 184 5.51 13.11 -31.54
C ARG A 184 6.54 12.86 -32.64
N GLY A 185 7.01 11.62 -32.81
CA GLY A 185 7.97 11.26 -33.87
C GLY A 185 7.37 11.20 -35.28
N GLY A 186 6.07 10.99 -35.42
CA GLY A 186 5.35 11.01 -36.71
C GLY A 186 4.92 12.39 -37.20
N ARG A 187 5.14 13.45 -36.40
CA ARG A 187 4.89 14.84 -36.80
C ARG A 187 6.17 15.40 -37.42
N VAL A 188 6.47 14.98 -38.64
CA VAL A 188 7.49 15.62 -39.47
C VAL A 188 6.92 16.98 -39.91
N ASP A 189 7.65 18.06 -39.64
CA ASP A 189 7.25 19.40 -40.04
C ASP A 189 7.08 19.47 -41.57
N PRO A 190 5.91 19.89 -42.09
CA PRO A 190 5.71 20.03 -43.54
C PRO A 190 6.57 21.15 -44.18
N GLY A 191 7.35 21.88 -43.39
CA GLY A 191 8.05 23.09 -43.83
C GLY A 191 9.46 22.90 -44.42
N THR A 192 10.08 21.72 -44.32
CA THR A 192 11.50 21.57 -44.70
C THR A 192 11.74 20.93 -46.07
N THR A 193 10.72 20.37 -46.72
CA THR A 193 10.88 19.73 -48.05
C THR A 193 10.52 20.62 -49.25
N ALA A 194 10.04 21.84 -49.04
CA ALA A 194 9.66 22.74 -50.14
C ALA A 194 10.80 23.63 -50.67
N ALA A 195 11.95 23.73 -49.98
CA ALA A 195 13.02 24.67 -50.34
C ALA A 195 14.13 24.11 -51.26
N ALA A 196 14.02 22.87 -51.75
CA ALA A 196 15.10 22.20 -52.49
C ALA A 196 14.78 21.87 -53.97
N ARG A 197 13.79 22.54 -54.57
CA ARG A 197 13.51 22.42 -56.01
C ARG A 197 13.42 23.80 -56.66
N GLU A 198 14.57 24.40 -56.92
CA GLU A 198 14.70 25.39 -57.98
C GLU A 198 15.76 24.87 -58.97
N PRO A 199 15.39 24.56 -60.22
CA PRO A 199 16.36 24.18 -61.24
C PRO A 199 17.04 25.45 -61.76
N ARG A 200 18.36 25.55 -61.60
CA ARG A 200 19.16 26.51 -62.36
C ARG A 200 19.15 26.09 -63.83
N GLY A 201 18.40 26.84 -64.63
CA GLY A 201 18.45 26.81 -66.10
C GLY A 201 19.68 27.56 -66.64
N PRO A 202 20.00 27.35 -67.93
CA PRO A 202 21.35 27.39 -68.51
C PRO A 202 22.02 28.76 -68.54
#